data_AF-A0A9D6ILS2-F1
#
_entry.id   AF-A0A9D6ILS2-F1
#
_cell.length_a   1.000
_cell.length_b   1.000
_cell.length_c   1.000
_cell.angle_alpha   90.00
_cell.angle_beta   90.00
_cell.angle_gamma   90.00
#
_symmetry.space_group_name_H-M   'P 1'
#
loop_
_entity.id
_entity.type
_entity.pdbx_description
1 polymer ?
#
loop_
_entity_poly.entity_id
_entity_poly.type
_entity_poly.pdbx_seq_one_letter_code
_entity_poly.pdbx_strand_id
1 'polypeptide(L)'
;MTRDQVLFFILALPAAALLNAGWHGLALHRFLVGHIAIASSRDLDDFRNLVRSQMRAALVQIFLLVGPYILFFLALYLRVLTSADLALVILPGVLIGVAGAAMKKLESRVQQLPVADPLLEKQRDALVRRWTRSPFFREDESGTRS
;
A
#
# COMPACT_ATOMS: atom_id res chain seq x y z
N MET A 1 -22.86 6.74 -20.10
CA MET A 1 -21.60 7.28 -19.57
C MET A 1 -20.89 7.96 -20.72
N THR A 2 -20.58 9.26 -20.59
CA THR A 2 -19.92 10.03 -21.68
C THR A 2 -18.43 9.75 -21.69
N ARG A 3 -17.75 10.03 -22.81
CA ARG A 3 -16.29 9.92 -22.92
C ARG A 3 -15.58 10.69 -21.81
N ASP A 4 -16.01 11.91 -21.54
CA ASP A 4 -15.41 12.77 -20.53
C ASP A 4 -15.54 12.20 -19.11
N GLN A 5 -16.69 11.57 -18.79
CA GLN A 5 -16.88 10.88 -17.52
C GLN A 5 -15.91 9.69 -17.37
N VAL A 6 -15.75 8.88 -18.41
CA VAL A 6 -14.81 7.74 -18.40
C VAL A 6 -13.38 8.24 -18.19
N LEU A 7 -12.97 9.25 -18.96
CA LEU A 7 -11.62 9.82 -18.86
C LEU A 7 -11.36 10.42 -17.48
N PHE A 8 -12.35 11.12 -16.91
CA PHE A 8 -12.26 11.63 -15.54
C PHE A 8 -11.95 10.51 -14.55
N PHE A 9 -12.69 9.40 -14.56
CA PHE A 9 -12.44 8.29 -13.65
C PHE A 9 -11.10 7.58 -13.92
N ILE A 10 -10.73 7.40 -15.19
CA ILE A 10 -9.43 6.82 -15.59
C ILE A 10 -8.26 7.63 -15.04
N LEU A 11 -8.38 8.96 -14.94
CA LEU A 11 -7.34 9.83 -14.41
C LEU A 11 -7.45 10.04 -12.89
N ALA A 12 -8.67 10.09 -12.34
CA ALA A 12 -8.90 10.30 -10.92
C ALA A 12 -8.45 9.11 -10.07
N LEU A 13 -8.64 7.89 -10.55
CA LEU A 13 -8.24 6.67 -9.82
C LEU A 13 -6.71 6.58 -9.62
N PRO A 14 -5.85 6.76 -10.63
CA PRO A 14 -4.41 6.86 -10.43
C PRO A 14 -3.97 8.05 -9.58
N ALA A 15 -4.64 9.19 -9.69
CA ALA A 15 -4.35 10.34 -8.83
C ALA A 15 -4.63 10.00 -7.35
N ALA A 16 -5.76 9.34 -7.06
CA ALA A 16 -6.07 8.83 -5.74
C ALA A 16 -5.05 7.77 -5.28
N ALA A 17 -4.56 6.92 -6.19
CA ALA A 17 -3.54 5.91 -5.90
C ALA A 17 -2.20 6.55 -5.49
N LEU A 18 -1.82 7.68 -6.11
CA LEU A 18 -0.64 8.46 -5.73
C LEU A 18 -0.81 9.11 -4.36
N LEU A 19 -1.99 9.68 -4.08
CA LEU A 19 -2.30 10.27 -2.76
C LEU A 19 -2.26 9.20 -1.66
N ASN A 20 -2.86 8.04 -1.91
CA ASN A 20 -2.83 6.90 -1.00
C ASN A 20 -1.38 6.45 -0.73
N ALA A 21 -0.58 6.23 -1.79
CA ALA A 21 0.83 5.88 -1.66
C ALA A 21 1.64 6.93 -0.87
N GLY A 22 1.42 8.22 -1.14
CA GLY A 22 2.09 9.32 -0.45
C GLY A 22 1.74 9.38 1.04
N TRP A 23 0.46 9.25 1.40
CA TRP A 23 0.01 9.22 2.78
C TRP A 23 0.64 8.08 3.58
N HIS A 24 0.67 6.88 2.99
CA HIS A 24 1.24 5.70 3.63
C HIS A 24 2.77 5.73 3.68
N GLY A 25 3.42 6.33 2.69
CA GLY A 25 4.84 6.65 2.74
C GLY A 25 5.19 7.60 3.88
N LEU A 26 4.37 8.63 4.08
CA LEU A 26 4.54 9.57 5.20
C LEU A 26 4.35 8.88 6.56
N ALA A 27 3.43 7.93 6.67
CA ALA A 27 3.25 7.14 7.88
C ALA A 27 4.51 6.30 8.22
N LEU A 28 5.12 5.64 7.23
CA LEU A 28 6.39 4.93 7.40
C LEU A 28 7.50 5.88 7.84
N HIS A 29 7.61 7.04 7.19
CA HIS A 29 8.62 8.04 7.53
C HIS A 29 8.44 8.58 8.95
N ARG A 30 7.21 8.94 9.34
CA ARG A 30 6.88 9.40 10.69
C ARG A 30 7.23 8.34 11.74
N PHE A 31 6.97 7.07 11.44
CA PHE A 31 7.33 5.98 12.34
C PHE A 31 8.85 5.88 12.54
N LEU A 32 9.64 5.96 11.46
CA LEU A 32 11.11 5.96 11.53
C LEU A 32 11.68 7.14 12.31
N VAL A 33 11.07 8.32 12.19
CA VAL A 33 11.51 9.51 12.93
C VAL A 33 11.16 9.38 14.42
N GLY A 34 10.02 8.76 14.75
CA GLY A 34 9.58 8.56 16.13
C GLY A 34 10.27 7.41 16.86
N HIS A 35 10.76 6.40 16.13
CA HIS A 35 11.30 5.16 16.71
C HIS A 35 12.67 4.84 16.10
N ILE A 36 13.73 4.98 16.91
CA ILE A 36 15.10 4.58 16.55
C ILE A 36 15.27 3.06 16.71
N ALA A 37 14.53 2.46 17.65
CA ALA A 37 14.53 1.03 17.95
C ALA A 37 13.16 0.62 18.51
N ILE A 38 12.83 -0.67 18.44
CA ILE A 38 11.69 -1.25 19.17
C ILE A 38 12.22 -1.72 20.52
N ALA A 39 12.06 -0.90 21.55
CA ALA A 39 12.62 -1.14 22.88
C ALA A 39 11.57 -1.59 23.90
N SER A 40 10.29 -1.36 23.61
CA SER A 40 9.18 -1.67 24.50
C SER A 40 8.02 -2.37 23.79
N SER A 41 7.14 -2.99 24.57
CA SER A 41 5.88 -3.55 24.06
C SER A 41 4.99 -2.49 23.41
N ARG A 42 5.08 -1.23 23.87
CA ARG A 42 4.34 -0.11 23.29
C ARG A 42 4.81 0.19 21.86
N ASP A 43 6.12 0.23 21.63
CA ASP A 43 6.70 0.45 20.30
C ASP A 43 6.28 -0.67 19.32
N LEU A 44 6.18 -1.89 19.85
CA LEU A 44 5.72 -3.04 19.07
C LEU A 44 4.24 -2.95 18.70
N ASP A 45 3.39 -2.44 19.59
CA ASP A 45 1.98 -2.19 19.27
C ASP A 45 1.81 -1.06 18.24
N ASP A 46 2.61 0.00 18.35
CA ASP A 46 2.66 1.08 17.35
C ASP A 46 3.13 0.54 15.99
N PHE A 47 4.15 -0.34 15.98
CA PHE A 47 4.59 -1.04 14.77
C PHE A 47 3.48 -1.93 14.18
N ARG A 48 2.76 -2.69 15.01
CA ARG A 48 1.63 -3.52 14.58
C ARG A 48 0.52 -2.68 13.94
N ASN A 49 0.20 -1.53 14.53
CA ASN A 49 -0.81 -0.62 13.99
C ASN A 49 -0.38 0.00 12.65
N LEU A 50 0.90 0.34 12.51
CA LEU A 50 1.48 0.76 11.23
C LEU A 50 1.33 -0.35 10.18
N VAL A 51 1.72 -1.59 10.48
CA VAL A 51 1.61 -2.73 9.55
C VAL A 51 0.16 -2.94 9.10
N ARG A 52 -0.81 -2.92 10.04
CA ARG A 52 -2.24 -3.03 9.72
C ARG A 52 -2.70 -1.92 8.76
N SER A 53 -2.27 -0.69 9.01
CA SER A 53 -2.59 0.46 8.17
C SER A 53 -2.01 0.30 6.76
N GLN A 54 -0.76 -0.13 6.63
CA GLN A 54 -0.11 -0.41 5.33
C GLN A 54 -0.82 -1.54 4.56
N MET A 55 -1.28 -2.57 5.25
CA MET A 55 -2.01 -3.68 4.62
C MET A 55 -3.38 -3.23 4.09
N ARG A 56 -4.14 -2.45 4.88
CA ARG A 56 -5.39 -1.83 4.39
C ARG A 56 -5.14 -0.91 3.20
N ALA A 57 -4.07 -0.12 3.25
CA ALA A 57 -3.65 0.74 2.15
C ALA A 57 -3.39 -0.03 0.86
N ALA A 58 -2.71 -1.18 0.96
CA ALA A 58 -2.39 -2.01 -0.19
C ALA A 58 -3.66 -2.57 -0.85
N LEU A 59 -4.67 -2.94 -0.06
CA LEU A 59 -5.97 -3.36 -0.59
C LEU A 59 -6.67 -2.26 -1.38
N VAL A 60 -6.71 -1.04 -0.83
CA VAL A 60 -7.24 0.14 -1.53
C VAL A 60 -6.41 0.41 -2.80
N GLN A 61 -5.08 0.31 -2.71
CA GLN A 61 -4.19 0.53 -3.84
C GLN A 61 -4.45 -0.44 -4.99
N ILE A 62 -4.71 -1.72 -4.70
CA ILE A 62 -5.05 -2.72 -5.73
C ILE A 62 -6.31 -2.29 -6.48
N PHE A 63 -7.37 -1.87 -5.76
CA PHE A 63 -8.60 -1.40 -6.39
C PHE A 63 -8.36 -0.17 -7.26
N LEU A 64 -7.63 0.82 -6.75
CA LEU A 64 -7.30 2.05 -7.47
C LEU A 64 -6.41 1.81 -8.70
N LEU A 65 -5.56 0.79 -8.67
CA LEU A 65 -4.68 0.43 -9.79
C LEU A 65 -5.40 -0.39 -10.86
N VAL A 66 -6.26 -1.33 -10.47
CA VAL A 66 -6.95 -2.22 -11.42
C VAL A 66 -8.15 -1.51 -12.08
N GLY A 67 -8.84 -0.65 -11.34
CA GLY A 67 -10.04 0.07 -11.81
C GLY A 67 -9.88 0.78 -13.16
N PRO A 68 -8.81 1.57 -13.40
CA PRO A 68 -8.57 2.24 -14.67
C PRO A 68 -8.48 1.28 -15.87
N TYR A 69 -7.84 0.12 -15.70
CA TYR A 69 -7.74 -0.88 -16.78
C TYR A 69 -9.11 -1.46 -17.11
N ILE A 70 -9.90 -1.81 -16.09
CA ILE A 70 -11.27 -2.33 -16.28
C ILE A 70 -12.13 -1.28 -17.02
N LEU A 71 -12.10 -0.03 -16.55
CA LEU A 71 -12.85 1.07 -17.18
C LEU A 71 -12.41 1.31 -18.62
N PHE A 72 -11.11 1.27 -18.90
CA PHE A 72 -10.58 1.44 -20.25
C PHE A 72 -11.05 0.34 -21.20
N PHE A 73 -10.90 -0.94 -20.83
CA PHE A 73 -11.32 -2.05 -21.69
C PHE A 73 -12.84 -2.09 -21.88
N LEU A 74 -13.62 -1.77 -20.85
CA LEU A 74 -15.07 -1.65 -20.97
C LEU A 74 -15.47 -0.51 -21.92
N ALA A 75 -14.85 0.66 -21.78
CA ALA A 75 -15.13 1.81 -22.64
C ALA A 75 -14.65 1.61 -24.09
N LEU A 76 -13.57 0.85 -24.29
CA LEU A 76 -13.11 0.42 -25.62
C LEU A 76 -14.14 -0.53 -26.27
N TYR A 77 -14.64 -1.51 -25.52
CA TYR A 77 -15.69 -2.44 -25.99
C TYR A 77 -16.99 -1.70 -26.38
N LEU A 78 -17.38 -0.70 -25.59
CA LEU A 78 -18.53 0.17 -25.84
C LEU A 78 -18.27 1.24 -26.92
N ARG A 79 -17.08 1.27 -27.54
CA ARG A 79 -16.65 2.25 -28.54
C ARG A 79 -16.69 3.71 -28.07
N VAL A 80 -16.58 3.93 -26.76
CA VAL A 80 -16.49 5.26 -26.13
C VAL A 80 -15.06 5.78 -26.18
N LEU A 81 -14.08 4.88 -26.07
CA LEU A 81 -12.65 5.19 -26.20
C LEU A 81 -12.05 4.50 -27.43
N THR A 82 -10.88 5.00 -27.82
CA THR A 82 -10.07 4.48 -28.92
C THR A 82 -8.77 3.88 -28.39
N SER A 83 -8.07 3.11 -29.22
CA SER A 83 -6.74 2.58 -28.88
C SER A 83 -5.70 3.69 -28.62
N ALA A 84 -5.87 4.89 -29.18
CA ALA A 84 -5.01 6.04 -28.93
C ALA A 84 -5.07 6.51 -27.46
N ASP A 85 -6.19 6.26 -26.77
CA ASP A 85 -6.37 6.65 -25.37
C ASP A 85 -5.61 5.70 -24.40
N LEU A 86 -4.97 4.62 -24.88
CA LEU A 86 -4.24 3.64 -24.06
C LEU A 86 -3.13 4.27 -23.22
N ALA A 87 -2.47 5.32 -23.73
CA ALA A 87 -1.43 6.05 -23.02
C ALA A 87 -1.93 6.63 -21.68
N LEU A 88 -3.22 6.94 -21.58
CA LEU A 88 -3.84 7.51 -20.37
C LEU A 88 -3.92 6.51 -19.21
N VAL A 89 -3.82 5.21 -19.48
CA VAL A 89 -3.80 4.16 -18.45
C VAL A 89 -2.36 3.75 -18.13
N ILE A 90 -1.52 3.64 -19.15
CA ILE A 90 -0.14 3.17 -19.00
C ILE A 90 0.73 4.20 -18.26
N LEU A 91 0.69 5.48 -18.66
CA LEU A 91 1.58 6.49 -18.09
C LEU A 91 1.39 6.67 -16.57
N PRO A 92 0.15 6.79 -16.03
CA PRO A 92 -0.04 6.83 -14.59
C PRO A 92 0.41 5.54 -13.89
N GLY A 93 0.20 4.38 -14.52
CA GLY A 93 0.68 3.10 -13.99
C GLY A 93 2.20 3.06 -13.80
N VAL A 94 2.94 3.58 -14.78
CA VAL A 94 4.41 3.71 -14.70
C VAL A 94 4.81 4.64 -13.55
N LEU A 95 4.18 5.81 -13.45
CA LEU A 95 4.46 6.77 -12.37
C LEU A 95 4.23 6.18 -10.97
N ILE A 96 3.13 5.44 -10.79
CA ILE A 96 2.83 4.77 -9.52
C ILE A 96 3.85 3.66 -9.24
N GLY A 97 4.28 2.92 -10.26
CA GLY A 97 5.34 1.92 -10.13
C GLY A 97 6.65 2.51 -9.61
N VAL A 98 7.07 3.66 -10.16
CA VAL A 98 8.26 4.39 -9.71
C VAL A 98 8.10 4.88 -8.26
N ALA A 99 6.94 5.44 -7.91
CA ALA A 99 6.66 5.85 -6.54
C ALA A 99 6.70 4.66 -5.55
N GLY A 100 6.14 3.52 -5.94
CA GLY A 100 6.18 2.29 -5.15
C GLY A 100 7.60 1.78 -4.90
N ALA A 101 8.48 1.85 -5.91
CA ALA A 101 9.88 1.48 -5.76
C ALA A 101 10.62 2.36 -4.75
N ALA A 102 10.33 3.68 -4.71
CA ALA A 102 10.88 4.59 -3.72
C ALA A 102 10.41 4.24 -2.29
N MET A 103 9.12 3.91 -2.13
CA MET A 103 8.54 3.53 -0.84
C MET A 103 9.09 2.22 -0.31
N LYS A 104 9.49 1.28 -1.18
CA LYS A 104 10.08 0.01 -0.75
C LYS A 104 11.36 0.18 0.07
N LYS A 105 12.13 1.24 -0.20
CA LYS A 105 13.32 1.58 0.60
C LYS A 105 12.96 2.00 2.02
N LEU A 106 11.88 2.77 2.20
CA LEU A 106 11.40 3.18 3.53
C LEU A 106 10.83 1.98 4.28
N GLU A 107 10.03 1.16 3.60
CA GLU A 107 9.50 -0.09 4.14
C GLU A 107 10.63 -0.98 4.67
N SER A 108 11.67 -1.21 3.86
CA SER A 108 12.83 -2.02 4.25
C SER A 108 13.52 -1.49 5.51
N ARG A 109 13.67 -0.16 5.63
CA ARG A 109 14.28 0.46 6.83
C ARG A 109 13.44 0.22 8.07
N VAL A 110 12.11 0.35 7.97
CA VAL A 110 11.20 0.07 9.09
C VAL A 110 11.30 -1.40 9.52
N GLN A 111 11.33 -2.32 8.56
CA GLN A 111 11.43 -3.76 8.85
C GLN A 111 12.75 -4.13 9.56
N GLN A 112 13.81 -3.39 9.28
CA GLN A 112 15.15 -3.60 9.81
C GLN A 112 15.44 -2.81 11.10
N LEU A 113 14.45 -2.16 11.72
CA LEU A 113 14.66 -1.46 12.97
C LEU A 113 15.25 -2.40 14.03
N PRO A 114 16.29 -1.96 14.78
CA PRO A 114 16.87 -2.76 15.83
C PRO A 114 15.86 -3.00 16.95
N VAL A 115 15.93 -4.18 17.56
CA VAL A 115 15.04 -4.59 18.65
C VAL A 115 15.89 -4.92 19.87
N ALA A 116 15.52 -4.40 21.04
CA ALA A 116 16.35 -4.51 22.24
C ALA A 116 16.25 -5.89 22.93
N ASP A 117 15.12 -6.59 22.75
CA ASP A 117 14.81 -7.86 23.42
C ASP A 117 14.55 -8.98 22.39
N PRO A 118 15.21 -10.15 22.51
CA PRO A 118 14.95 -11.32 21.67
C PRO A 118 13.47 -11.76 21.59
N LEU A 119 12.69 -11.55 22.66
CA LEU A 119 11.26 -11.86 22.67
C LEU A 119 10.46 -10.91 21.78
N LEU A 120 10.77 -9.61 21.84
CA LEU A 120 10.16 -8.59 20.98
C LEU A 120 10.59 -8.78 19.51
N GLU A 121 11.83 -9.19 19.28
CA GLU A 121 12.36 -9.49 17.95
C GLU A 121 11.56 -10.61 17.27
N LYS A 122 11.30 -11.70 17.98
CA LYS A 122 10.49 -12.81 17.45
C LYS A 122 9.08 -12.37 17.05
N GLN A 123 8.47 -11.46 17.82
CA GLN A 123 7.14 -10.92 17.52
C GLN A 123 7.16 -9.95 16.33
N ARG A 124 8.15 -9.05 16.28
CA ARG A 124 8.42 -8.15 15.15
C ARG A 124 8.61 -8.94 13.87
N ASP A 125 9.42 -9.99 13.88
CA ASP A 125 9.67 -10.82 12.71
C ASP A 125 8.42 -11.54 12.21
N ALA A 126 7.56 -12.00 13.12
CA ALA A 126 6.28 -12.59 12.76
C ALA A 126 5.38 -11.57 12.04
N LEU A 127 5.34 -10.32 12.52
CA LEU A 127 4.61 -9.23 11.87
C LEU A 127 5.21 -8.88 10.50
N VAL A 128 6.53 -8.79 10.39
CA VAL A 128 7.21 -8.51 9.11
C VAL A 128 6.95 -9.62 8.10
N ARG A 129 7.12 -10.90 8.48
CA ARG A 129 6.81 -12.03 7.61
C ARG A 129 5.38 -11.96 7.09
N ARG A 130 4.43 -11.64 7.98
CA ARG A 130 3.03 -11.49 7.60
C ARG A 130 2.81 -10.34 6.62
N TRP A 131 3.37 -9.18 6.92
CA TRP A 131 3.30 -7.99 6.08
C TRP A 131 3.83 -8.27 4.67
N THR A 132 4.95 -8.99 4.56
CA THR A 132 5.56 -9.34 3.26
C THR A 132 4.78 -10.39 2.47
N ARG A 133 4.03 -11.27 3.14
CA ARG A 133 3.37 -12.42 2.49
C ARG A 133 1.98 -12.11 1.95
N SER A 134 1.25 -11.19 2.56
CA SER A 134 -0.15 -10.92 2.18
C SER A 134 -0.57 -9.50 2.55
N PRO A 135 -1.39 -8.82 1.74
CA PRO A 135 -2.05 -7.57 2.14
C PRO A 135 -3.26 -7.79 3.07
N PHE A 136 -3.65 -9.04 3.37
CA PHE A 136 -4.76 -9.36 4.27
C PHE A 136 -4.28 -9.65 5.69
N PHE A 137 -4.54 -8.73 6.62
CA PHE A 137 -4.26 -8.93 8.06
C PHE A 137 -5.44 -9.64 8.72
N ARG A 138 -5.20 -10.82 9.31
CA ARG A 138 -6.18 -11.62 10.07
C ARG A 138 -5.86 -11.56 11.57
N GLU A 139 -6.70 -11.01 12.42
CA GLU A 139 -6.40 -10.85 13.85
C GLU A 139 -6.40 -12.17 14.66
N ASP A 140 -6.67 -13.27 13.98
CA ASP A 140 -7.09 -14.56 14.51
C ASP A 140 -5.99 -15.32 15.31
N GLU A 141 -4.77 -14.81 15.40
CA GLU A 141 -3.64 -15.50 16.07
C GLU A 141 -3.26 -14.91 17.45
N SER A 142 -3.98 -13.90 17.95
CA SER A 142 -3.71 -13.31 19.27
C SER A 142 -4.62 -13.80 20.41
N GLY A 143 -5.42 -14.85 20.22
CA GLY A 143 -6.26 -15.35 21.31
C GLY A 143 -7.04 -16.62 20.99
N THR A 144 -6.44 -17.78 21.25
CA THR A 144 -7.12 -18.98 21.77
C THR A 144 -6.06 -19.98 22.22
N ARG A 145 -5.53 -19.74 23.42
CA ARG A 145 -5.16 -20.82 24.34
C ARG A 145 -5.87 -20.51 25.66
N SER A 146 -7.15 -20.85 25.70
CA SER A 146 -7.86 -21.19 26.94
C SER A 146 -7.71 -22.69 27.14
#